data_AF-V4L037-F1
#
_entry.id   AF-V4L037-F1
#
_cell.length_a   1.000
_cell.length_b   1.000
_cell.length_c   1.000
_cell.angle_alpha   90.00
_cell.angle_beta   90.00
_cell.angle_gamma   90.00
#
_symmetry.space_group_name_H-M   'P 1'
#
loop_
_entity.id
_entity.type
_entity.pdbx_description
1 polymer ?
#
loop_
_entity_poly.entity_id
_entity_poly.type
_entity_poly.pdbx_seq_one_letter_code
_entity_poly.pdbx_strand_id
1 'polypeptide(L)'
;MKDNVNVGASESVNAPGDAKGKKAAVDEKEAPEASFYEVDPKTCDVDFDAVAISKNSKARAAAQILAATQKSPFLGNSTAKLIIPTSASHSGRVHGYDPFDQTGVKEKHTTLMNFVKSNPRPINSSIKWYYTLWTPKKWLADTHMEAYINLLRLRLSKHPEWFVSDRICFLNSIWRRDYNDFKKSDLNKDGSGKLLPPGAYSYFTGELPIYCQTKKMCANEVDHLYSMLHIRGGHWVAISISFVTRHITIWDSHVGTKYASDAQIDEAVEHLAVMIPYLLQTCAPNEDKWRFPYTLFTHSRCHALDLPFPLQLCDKNIRLIREKMAAEIFDEIGAKGHDNLLSN
;
A
#
# COMPACT_ATOMS: atom_id res chain seq x y z
N MET A 1 -31.88 -34.94 47.77
CA MET A 1 -31.84 -33.81 48.72
C MET A 1 -31.83 -32.53 47.89
N LYS A 2 -32.79 -31.64 48.17
CA LYS A 2 -33.01 -30.32 47.55
C LYS A 2 -31.83 -29.39 47.89
N ASP A 3 -31.45 -28.38 47.10
CA ASP A 3 -32.11 -27.07 46.92
C ASP A 3 -31.62 -26.43 45.58
N ASN A 4 -32.49 -25.92 44.69
CA ASN A 4 -33.11 -24.57 44.64
C ASN A 4 -32.09 -23.40 44.71
N VAL A 5 -32.14 -22.27 43.97
CA VAL A 5 -32.81 -21.72 42.76
C VAL A 5 -32.37 -20.23 42.68
N ASN A 6 -32.61 -19.56 41.54
CA ASN A 6 -32.62 -18.10 41.25
C ASN A 6 -31.27 -17.47 40.83
N VAL A 7 -31.05 -16.95 39.61
CA VAL A 7 -31.83 -16.14 38.65
C VAL A 7 -32.21 -14.74 39.16
N GLY A 8 -31.73 -13.71 38.44
CA GLY A 8 -32.18 -12.34 38.54
C GLY A 8 -31.33 -11.37 37.71
N ALA A 9 -31.89 -10.93 36.57
CA ALA A 9 -31.52 -9.69 35.87
C ALA A 9 -31.76 -8.47 36.81
N SER A 10 -31.36 -7.21 36.59
CA SER A 10 -31.36 -6.36 35.39
C SER A 10 -30.89 -4.94 35.80
N GLU A 11 -30.74 -4.08 34.79
CA GLU A 11 -30.94 -2.61 34.81
C GLU A 11 -29.79 -1.62 35.05
N SER A 12 -29.73 -0.71 34.08
CA SER A 12 -28.99 0.53 33.91
C SER A 12 -29.81 1.75 34.36
N VAL A 13 -29.25 2.76 35.04
CA VAL A 13 -29.65 4.19 34.87
C VAL A 13 -28.56 5.17 35.38
N ASN A 14 -28.60 6.38 34.83
CA ASN A 14 -27.68 7.54 34.82
C ASN A 14 -27.34 8.27 36.16
N ALA A 15 -26.13 8.87 36.20
CA ALA A 15 -25.57 10.18 36.70
C ALA A 15 -26.30 11.03 37.79
N PRO A 16 -25.76 12.18 38.31
CA PRO A 16 -24.42 12.82 38.30
C PRO A 16 -23.91 13.26 39.72
N GLY A 17 -22.70 13.84 39.86
CA GLY A 17 -22.30 14.52 41.11
C GLY A 17 -20.88 15.13 41.13
N ASP A 18 -20.83 16.46 41.14
CA ASP A 18 -19.64 17.33 41.24
C ASP A 18 -18.86 17.22 42.57
N ALA A 19 -17.53 17.39 42.54
CA ALA A 19 -16.77 17.99 43.63
C ALA A 19 -15.49 18.70 43.15
N LYS A 20 -15.35 19.95 43.57
CA LYS A 20 -14.36 20.99 43.25
C LYS A 20 -13.06 20.89 44.08
N GLY A 21 -11.94 21.35 43.48
CA GLY A 21 -10.78 21.97 44.16
C GLY A 21 -9.50 21.10 44.15
N LYS A 22 -8.29 21.55 43.80
CA LYS A 22 -7.68 22.90 43.78
C LYS A 22 -6.60 23.00 42.69
N LYS A 23 -6.41 24.22 42.17
CA LYS A 23 -5.34 24.69 41.27
C LYS A 23 -3.95 24.63 41.92
N ALA A 24 -2.94 24.29 41.13
CA ALA A 24 -1.59 24.83 41.23
C ALA A 24 -1.15 25.24 39.82
N ALA A 25 -0.73 26.50 39.67
CA ALA A 25 -0.30 27.11 38.42
C ALA A 25 1.21 26.93 38.22
N VAL A 26 1.64 26.64 36.99
CA VAL A 26 3.02 26.80 36.52
C VAL A 26 2.97 27.34 35.10
N ASP A 27 3.77 28.38 34.87
CA ASP A 27 3.82 29.27 33.70
C ASP A 27 3.94 28.55 32.33
N GLU A 28 3.03 28.86 31.41
CA GLU A 28 3.23 28.65 29.97
C GLU A 28 4.01 29.84 29.40
N LYS A 29 5.24 29.60 28.95
CA LYS A 29 5.96 30.51 28.06
C LYS A 29 5.35 30.39 26.66
N GLU A 30 4.73 31.48 26.23
CA GLU A 30 4.23 31.71 24.88
C GLU A 30 5.35 31.50 23.83
N ALA A 31 5.10 30.63 22.85
CA ALA A 31 5.94 30.49 21.65
C ALA A 31 5.43 31.47 20.56
N PRO A 32 6.32 32.06 19.73
CA PRO A 32 5.91 33.11 18.82
C PRO A 32 5.05 32.55 17.67
N GLU A 33 3.91 33.20 17.41
CA GLU A 33 3.11 32.96 16.21
C GLU A 33 3.95 33.23 14.96
N ALA A 34 4.05 32.22 14.09
CA ALA A 34 4.63 32.38 12.76
C ALA A 34 3.63 33.15 11.88
N SER A 35 3.86 34.45 11.68
CA SER A 35 3.18 35.24 10.67
C SER A 35 3.67 34.83 9.29
N PHE A 36 2.81 34.22 8.47
CA PHE A 36 3.10 33.96 7.07
C PHE A 36 2.91 35.26 6.27
N TYR A 37 4.00 35.78 5.69
CA TYR A 37 3.90 36.77 4.61
C TYR A 37 3.64 36.01 3.30
N GLU A 38 2.49 36.25 2.67
CA GLU A 38 2.25 35.80 1.30
C GLU A 38 3.18 36.57 0.35
N VAL A 39 4.11 35.86 -0.28
CA VAL A 39 4.95 36.41 -1.36
C VAL A 39 4.14 36.35 -2.66
N ASP A 40 3.92 37.52 -3.26
CA ASP A 40 3.26 37.66 -4.56
C ASP A 40 4.07 36.90 -5.65
N PRO A 41 3.48 35.90 -6.34
CA PRO A 41 4.14 35.13 -7.39
C PRO A 41 4.74 35.96 -8.53
N LYS A 42 4.34 37.23 -8.68
CA LYS A 42 4.88 38.14 -9.70
C LYS A 42 6.26 38.73 -9.37
N THR A 43 6.82 38.45 -8.20
CA THR A 43 8.10 39.02 -7.74
C THR A 43 9.28 38.04 -7.76
N CYS A 44 9.06 36.79 -8.21
CA CYS A 44 10.10 35.76 -8.26
C CYS A 44 10.60 35.55 -9.70
N ASP A 45 11.71 36.19 -10.09
CA ASP A 45 12.42 35.97 -11.36
C ASP A 45 13.25 34.66 -11.38
N VAL A 46 12.77 33.61 -10.71
CA VAL A 46 13.46 32.32 -10.67
C VAL A 46 12.90 31.43 -11.78
N ASP A 47 13.70 31.22 -12.82
CA ASP A 47 13.42 30.23 -13.87
C ASP A 47 13.61 28.81 -13.31
N PHE A 48 12.52 28.23 -12.84
CA PHE A 48 12.49 26.88 -12.27
C PHE A 48 12.80 25.78 -13.30
N ASP A 49 12.59 26.04 -14.59
CA ASP A 49 12.90 25.07 -15.66
C ASP A 49 14.42 24.99 -15.88
N ALA A 50 15.13 26.11 -15.81
CA ALA A 50 16.60 26.15 -15.84
C ALA A 50 17.24 25.42 -14.65
N VAL A 51 16.64 25.53 -13.46
CA VAL A 51 17.11 24.83 -12.24
C VAL A 51 16.93 23.31 -12.35
N ALA A 52 15.83 22.85 -12.96
CA ALA A 52 15.57 21.43 -13.20
C ALA A 52 16.56 20.82 -14.21
N ILE A 53 16.86 21.53 -15.30
CA ILE A 53 17.84 21.10 -16.32
C ILE A 53 19.25 20.99 -15.73
N SER A 54 19.65 21.95 -14.89
CA SER A 54 20.94 21.94 -14.19
C SER A 54 21.11 20.74 -13.25
N LYS A 55 20.08 20.41 -12.46
CA LYS A 55 20.12 19.24 -11.56
C LYS A 55 20.19 17.91 -12.32
N ASN A 56 19.47 17.79 -13.42
CA ASN A 56 19.50 16.59 -14.27
C ASN A 56 20.87 16.38 -14.94
N SER A 57 21.56 17.47 -15.32
CA SER A 57 22.92 17.39 -15.87
C SER A 57 23.96 16.92 -14.84
N LYS A 58 23.84 17.37 -13.58
CA LYS A 58 24.72 16.95 -12.47
C LYS A 58 24.48 15.50 -12.04
N ALA A 59 23.23 15.04 -12.03
CA ALA A 59 22.90 13.64 -11.74
C ALA A 59 23.50 12.68 -12.78
N ARG A 60 23.57 13.10 -14.06
CA ARG A 60 24.17 12.31 -15.14
C ARG A 60 25.71 12.25 -15.07
N ALA A 61 26.34 13.30 -14.53
CA ALA A 61 27.79 13.34 -14.33
C ALA A 61 28.26 12.54 -13.10
N ALA A 62 27.39 12.33 -12.10
CA ALA A 62 27.73 11.60 -10.87
C ALA A 62 27.64 10.06 -10.99
N ALA A 63 27.16 9.52 -12.13
CA ALA A 63 26.88 8.10 -12.29
C ALA A 63 28.10 7.20 -12.67
N GLN A 64 29.35 7.68 -12.56
CA GLN A 64 30.53 6.85 -12.86
C GLN A 64 31.70 7.07 -11.90
N ILE A 65 31.59 6.62 -10.65
CA ILE A 65 32.76 6.17 -9.89
C ILE A 65 32.35 4.96 -9.02
N LEU A 66 32.55 3.74 -9.54
CA LEU A 66 32.55 2.50 -8.75
C LEU A 66 33.99 2.14 -8.39
N ALA A 67 34.24 1.70 -7.16
CA ALA A 67 35.55 1.22 -6.74
C ALA A 67 35.88 -0.12 -7.43
N ALA A 68 37.15 -0.32 -7.80
CA ALA A 68 37.64 -1.43 -8.64
C ALA A 68 37.39 -2.87 -8.11
N THR A 69 36.84 -3.02 -6.90
CA THR A 69 36.54 -4.31 -6.26
C THR A 69 35.04 -4.67 -6.24
N GLN A 70 34.13 -3.77 -6.62
CA GLN A 70 32.71 -4.08 -6.72
C GLN A 70 32.35 -4.62 -8.11
N LYS A 71 32.04 -5.92 -8.21
CA LYS A 71 31.33 -6.47 -9.36
C LYS A 71 29.85 -6.10 -9.26
N SER A 72 29.34 -5.40 -10.26
CA SER A 72 27.92 -5.06 -10.39
C SER A 72 27.06 -6.34 -10.46
N PRO A 73 26.04 -6.51 -9.59
CA PRO A 73 25.07 -7.59 -9.70
C PRO A 73 24.02 -7.32 -10.79
N PHE A 74 24.10 -6.19 -11.51
CA PHE A 74 23.17 -5.87 -12.59
C PHE A 74 23.50 -6.68 -13.86
N LEU A 75 22.85 -7.84 -13.99
CA LEU A 75 22.48 -8.40 -15.29
C LEU A 75 21.38 -7.52 -15.90
N GLY A 76 21.79 -6.43 -16.54
CA GLY A 76 21.25 -5.90 -17.81
C GLY A 76 19.76 -5.66 -18.05
N ASN A 77 18.84 -5.89 -17.11
CA ASN A 77 17.40 -5.81 -17.37
C ASN A 77 16.73 -4.91 -16.32
N SER A 78 16.46 -3.65 -16.71
CA SER A 78 15.77 -2.68 -15.87
C SER A 78 14.37 -3.17 -15.46
N THR A 79 14.19 -3.43 -14.17
CA THR A 79 12.95 -3.85 -13.48
C THR A 79 11.80 -2.85 -13.69
N ALA A 80 12.06 -1.64 -14.19
CA ALA A 80 11.03 -0.66 -14.54
C ALA A 80 10.13 -1.09 -15.72
N LYS A 81 10.60 -2.01 -16.58
CA LYS A 81 9.80 -2.56 -17.69
C LYS A 81 8.66 -3.49 -17.22
N LEU A 82 8.60 -3.82 -15.93
CA LEU A 82 7.66 -4.81 -15.37
C LEU A 82 6.36 -4.22 -14.82
N ILE A 83 6.22 -2.90 -14.64
CA ILE A 83 5.01 -2.32 -14.04
C ILE A 83 4.11 -1.67 -15.10
N ILE A 84 4.70 -1.12 -16.17
CA ILE A 84 3.98 -0.55 -17.30
C ILE A 84 4.70 -1.02 -18.57
N PRO A 85 4.05 -1.78 -19.48
CA PRO A 85 4.66 -2.16 -20.74
C PRO A 85 4.99 -0.90 -21.53
N THR A 86 6.25 -0.47 -21.52
CA THR A 86 6.73 0.54 -22.46
C THR A 86 7.11 -0.18 -23.75
N SER A 87 6.41 0.18 -24.82
CA SER A 87 6.57 -0.26 -26.21
C SER A 87 5.97 -1.61 -26.56
N ALA A 88 5.22 -1.58 -27.66
CA ALA A 88 4.56 -2.70 -28.31
C ALA A 88 5.42 -3.96 -28.29
N SER A 89 4.91 -4.99 -27.63
CA SER A 89 5.34 -6.37 -27.84
C SER A 89 5.38 -6.64 -29.34
N HIS A 90 6.48 -7.25 -29.81
CA HIS A 90 6.71 -7.72 -31.19
C HIS A 90 5.74 -8.84 -31.62
N SER A 91 4.52 -8.86 -31.08
CA SER A 91 3.48 -9.86 -31.28
C SER A 91 2.11 -9.25 -31.57
N GLY A 92 1.98 -7.94 -31.80
CA GLY A 92 0.70 -7.32 -32.15
C GLY A 92 -0.41 -7.48 -31.10
N ARG A 93 -0.06 -7.79 -29.84
CA ARG A 93 -1.03 -7.92 -28.74
C ARG A 93 -1.34 -6.55 -28.14
N VAL A 94 -2.64 -6.31 -28.04
CA VAL A 94 -3.30 -5.09 -27.58
C VAL A 94 -2.78 -4.66 -26.20
N HIS A 95 -2.61 -3.34 -26.05
CA HIS A 95 -2.10 -2.60 -24.91
C HIS A 95 -2.38 -3.24 -23.53
N GLY A 96 -1.33 -3.48 -22.74
CA GLY A 96 -1.48 -3.81 -21.31
C GLY A 96 -2.17 -2.68 -20.53
N TYR A 97 -2.53 -2.95 -19.27
CA TYR A 97 -3.21 -2.00 -18.39
C TYR A 97 -2.51 -0.64 -18.41
N ASP A 98 -3.19 0.38 -18.96
CA ASP A 98 -2.73 1.76 -18.89
C ASP A 98 -3.47 2.48 -17.75
N PRO A 99 -2.81 2.72 -16.60
CA PRO A 99 -3.42 3.45 -15.49
C PRO A 99 -3.73 4.92 -15.84
N PHE A 100 -3.21 5.45 -16.96
CA PHE A 100 -3.47 6.81 -17.43
C PHE A 100 -4.57 6.90 -18.49
N ASP A 101 -5.06 5.77 -19.02
CA ASP A 101 -6.12 5.76 -20.02
C ASP A 101 -7.39 6.45 -19.48
N GLN A 102 -7.88 7.46 -20.21
CA GLN A 102 -9.07 8.22 -19.83
C GLN A 102 -10.34 7.69 -20.51
N THR A 103 -10.24 6.63 -21.30
CA THR A 103 -11.38 6.02 -21.99
C THR A 103 -12.43 5.56 -20.97
N GLY A 104 -13.69 5.96 -21.19
CA GLY A 104 -14.83 5.63 -20.32
C GLY A 104 -14.84 6.30 -18.94
N VAL A 105 -13.77 7.01 -18.53
CA VAL A 105 -13.68 7.63 -17.19
C VAL A 105 -14.78 8.67 -16.97
N LYS A 106 -15.14 9.44 -18.01
CA LYS A 106 -16.19 10.46 -17.94
C LYS A 106 -17.57 9.87 -17.59
N GLU A 107 -17.91 8.71 -18.15
CA GLU A 107 -19.18 8.02 -17.91
C GLU A 107 -19.23 7.49 -16.48
N LYS A 108 -18.18 6.76 -16.05
CA LYS A 108 -18.02 6.27 -14.68
C LYS A 108 -18.09 7.39 -13.65
N HIS A 109 -17.40 8.50 -13.91
CA HIS A 109 -17.42 9.69 -13.07
C HIS A 109 -18.82 10.32 -13.00
N THR A 110 -19.56 10.33 -14.10
CA THR A 110 -20.95 10.80 -14.11
C THR A 110 -21.84 9.94 -13.22
N THR A 111 -21.69 8.61 -13.25
CA THR A 111 -22.40 7.68 -12.37
C THR A 111 -22.09 7.95 -10.89
N LEU A 112 -20.81 8.11 -10.54
CA LEU A 112 -20.38 8.47 -9.19
C LEU A 112 -20.98 9.81 -8.74
N MET A 113 -20.95 10.83 -9.60
CA MET A 113 -21.52 12.15 -9.29
C MET A 113 -23.03 12.12 -9.10
N ASN A 114 -23.75 11.31 -9.88
CA ASN A 114 -25.18 11.10 -9.69
C ASN A 114 -25.47 10.45 -8.33
N PHE A 115 -24.70 9.43 -7.95
CA PHE A 115 -24.80 8.83 -6.61
C PHE A 115 -24.57 9.86 -5.50
N VAL A 116 -23.53 10.70 -5.61
CA VAL A 116 -23.23 11.72 -4.61
C VAL A 116 -24.34 12.78 -4.53
N LYS A 117 -24.91 13.21 -5.67
CA LYS A 117 -26.02 14.17 -5.72
C LYS A 117 -27.31 13.62 -5.13
N SER A 118 -27.60 12.33 -5.35
CA SER A 118 -28.78 11.66 -4.81
C SER A 118 -28.71 11.41 -3.30
N ASN A 119 -27.58 11.70 -2.65
CA ASN A 119 -27.39 11.51 -1.20
C ASN A 119 -26.94 12.82 -0.48
N PRO A 120 -27.70 13.93 -0.55
CA PRO A 120 -27.24 15.22 -0.06
C PRO A 120 -27.48 15.40 1.46
N ARG A 121 -26.40 15.43 2.28
CA ARG A 121 -26.27 15.91 3.70
C ARG A 121 -26.35 14.87 4.85
N PRO A 122 -25.85 15.22 6.05
CA PRO A 122 -24.45 15.24 6.45
C PRO A 122 -24.11 14.00 7.30
N ILE A 123 -22.86 13.51 7.28
CA ILE A 123 -22.42 12.24 7.91
C ILE A 123 -22.71 10.98 7.05
N ASN A 124 -22.87 11.08 5.73
CA ASN A 124 -22.66 9.87 4.93
C ASN A 124 -21.15 9.63 4.82
N SER A 125 -20.62 8.71 5.63
CA SER A 125 -19.21 8.28 5.65
C SER A 125 -18.67 8.06 4.23
N SER A 126 -19.52 7.53 3.35
CA SER A 126 -19.25 7.24 1.94
C SER A 126 -18.94 8.47 1.09
N ILE A 127 -19.68 9.56 1.26
CA ILE A 127 -19.45 10.78 0.47
C ILE A 127 -18.17 11.46 0.94
N LYS A 128 -17.95 11.50 2.25
CA LYS A 128 -16.70 12.02 2.82
C LYS A 128 -15.49 11.21 2.35
N TRP A 129 -15.65 9.90 2.22
CA TRP A 129 -14.64 8.99 1.68
C TRP A 129 -14.28 9.32 0.23
N TYR A 130 -15.26 9.40 -0.67
CA TYR A 130 -15.02 9.79 -2.07
C TYR A 130 -14.48 11.21 -2.22
N TYR A 131 -14.96 12.15 -1.41
CA TYR A 131 -14.43 13.50 -1.38
C TYR A 131 -12.94 13.53 -0.99
N THR A 132 -12.55 12.72 -0.01
CA THR A 132 -11.14 12.58 0.39
C THR A 132 -10.31 11.97 -0.74
N LEU A 133 -10.84 10.96 -1.43
CA LEU A 133 -10.18 10.28 -2.53
C LEU A 133 -9.85 11.21 -3.70
N TRP A 134 -10.86 11.88 -4.26
CA TRP A 134 -10.68 12.70 -5.47
C TRP A 134 -10.02 14.06 -5.22
N THR A 135 -9.96 14.53 -3.97
CA THR A 135 -9.44 15.86 -3.66
C THR A 135 -7.91 15.82 -3.57
N PRO A 136 -7.17 16.57 -4.41
CA PRO A 136 -5.71 16.62 -4.33
C PRO A 136 -5.23 17.04 -2.94
N LYS A 137 -4.04 16.55 -2.54
CA LYS A 137 -3.38 16.83 -1.25
C LYS A 137 -4.09 16.31 0.01
N LYS A 138 -5.29 15.70 -0.10
CA LYS A 138 -5.88 14.97 1.03
C LYS A 138 -5.18 13.63 1.23
N TRP A 139 -4.86 13.33 2.48
CA TRP A 139 -4.28 12.05 2.89
C TRP A 139 -5.28 10.92 2.67
N LEU A 140 -4.81 9.86 2.00
CA LEU A 140 -5.61 8.66 1.78
C LEU A 140 -5.43 7.73 2.99
N ALA A 141 -6.56 7.37 3.61
CA ALA A 141 -6.62 6.33 4.64
C ALA A 141 -6.48 4.92 4.05
N ASP A 142 -6.17 3.94 4.90
CA ASP A 142 -6.02 2.52 4.56
C ASP A 142 -7.14 2.02 3.63
N THR A 143 -8.40 2.35 3.94
CA THR A 143 -9.56 1.91 3.16
C THR A 143 -9.56 2.39 1.70
N HIS A 144 -9.01 3.57 1.40
CA HIS A 144 -8.89 4.05 0.00
C HIS A 144 -7.89 3.21 -0.78
N MET A 145 -6.78 2.89 -0.14
CA MET A 145 -5.71 2.13 -0.76
C MET A 145 -6.12 0.66 -0.90
N GLU A 146 -6.78 0.07 0.11
CA GLU A 146 -7.39 -1.26 0.05
C GLU A 146 -8.43 -1.38 -1.07
N ALA A 147 -9.28 -0.37 -1.25
CA ALA A 147 -10.25 -0.34 -2.36
C ALA A 147 -9.56 -0.40 -3.72
N TYR A 148 -8.41 0.25 -3.86
CA TYR A 148 -7.65 0.20 -5.10
C TYR A 148 -6.92 -1.13 -5.31
N ILE A 149 -6.39 -1.74 -4.25
CA ILE A 149 -5.87 -3.12 -4.32
C ILE A 149 -6.99 -4.08 -4.71
N ASN A 150 -8.21 -3.93 -4.17
CA ASN A 150 -9.37 -4.73 -4.58
C ASN A 150 -9.69 -4.53 -6.07
N LEU A 151 -9.65 -3.30 -6.58
CA LEU A 151 -9.82 -3.01 -8.00
C LEU A 151 -8.77 -3.74 -8.86
N LEU A 152 -7.49 -3.72 -8.46
CA LEU A 152 -6.42 -4.43 -9.15
C LEU A 152 -6.62 -5.95 -9.12
N ARG A 153 -7.11 -6.52 -8.01
CA ARG A 153 -7.47 -7.95 -7.93
C ARG A 153 -8.61 -8.30 -8.88
N LEU A 154 -9.68 -7.50 -8.90
CA LEU A 154 -10.80 -7.72 -9.80
C LEU A 154 -10.35 -7.71 -11.26
N ARG A 155 -9.51 -6.73 -11.62
CA ARG A 155 -8.95 -6.60 -12.97
C ARG A 155 -8.06 -7.78 -13.31
N LEU A 156 -7.18 -8.23 -12.41
CA LEU A 156 -6.34 -9.41 -12.64
C LEU A 156 -7.19 -10.68 -12.84
N SER A 157 -8.28 -10.82 -12.07
CA SER A 157 -9.20 -11.94 -12.16
C SER A 157 -9.95 -11.98 -13.51
N LYS A 158 -10.39 -10.82 -14.02
CA LYS A 158 -11.15 -10.71 -15.27
C LYS A 158 -10.29 -10.61 -16.53
N HIS A 159 -9.14 -9.94 -16.42
CA HIS A 159 -8.28 -9.51 -17.51
C HIS A 159 -6.80 -9.74 -17.18
N PRO A 160 -6.37 -11.01 -16.96
CA PRO A 160 -4.96 -11.31 -16.69
C PRO A 160 -4.02 -10.82 -17.80
N GLU A 161 -4.50 -10.74 -19.05
CA GLU A 161 -3.77 -10.22 -20.21
C GLU A 161 -3.38 -8.75 -20.10
N TRP A 162 -4.02 -7.99 -19.21
CA TRP A 162 -3.65 -6.60 -18.96
C TRP A 162 -2.40 -6.46 -18.10
N PHE A 163 -1.99 -7.53 -17.40
CA PHE A 163 -0.85 -7.52 -16.51
C PHE A 163 0.35 -8.19 -17.17
N VAL A 164 1.55 -7.85 -16.68
CA VAL A 164 2.80 -8.42 -17.22
C VAL A 164 2.93 -9.93 -17.01
N SER A 165 2.16 -10.49 -16.07
CA SER A 165 2.11 -11.90 -15.75
C SER A 165 0.82 -12.19 -14.99
N ASP A 166 0.25 -13.37 -15.20
CA ASP A 166 -0.87 -13.88 -14.41
C ASP A 166 -0.39 -14.62 -13.15
N ARG A 167 0.93 -14.82 -12.99
CA ARG A 167 1.59 -15.39 -11.81
C ARG A 167 1.94 -14.32 -10.78
N ILE A 168 1.03 -13.35 -10.62
CA ILE A 168 1.14 -12.29 -9.62
C ILE A 168 -0.07 -12.33 -8.69
N CYS A 169 0.07 -11.74 -7.51
CA CYS A 169 -1.09 -11.47 -6.66
C CYS A 169 -0.98 -10.09 -5.99
N PHE A 170 -2.12 -9.55 -5.59
CA PHE A 170 -2.22 -8.27 -4.89
C PHE A 170 -2.78 -8.50 -3.49
N LEU A 171 -2.08 -8.07 -2.45
CA LEU A 171 -2.53 -8.19 -1.06
C LEU A 171 -2.59 -6.83 -0.38
N ASN A 172 -3.54 -6.69 0.54
CA ASN A 172 -3.53 -5.57 1.50
C ASN A 172 -2.35 -5.72 2.47
N SER A 173 -2.10 -4.73 3.32
CA SER A 173 -1.04 -4.82 4.35
C SER A 173 -1.31 -6.00 5.29
N ILE A 174 -0.62 -7.14 5.08
CA ILE A 174 -0.79 -8.36 5.89
C ILE A 174 0.18 -8.41 7.08
N TRP A 175 -0.25 -9.05 8.17
CA TRP A 175 0.54 -9.49 9.33
C TRP A 175 1.37 -8.48 10.10
N ARG A 176 1.32 -7.19 9.76
CA ARG A 176 1.93 -6.15 10.58
C ARG A 176 1.45 -6.19 12.03
N ARG A 177 0.14 -6.37 12.23
CA ARG A 177 -0.48 -6.40 13.58
C ARG A 177 -0.06 -7.64 14.36
N ASP A 178 0.12 -8.75 13.67
CA ASP A 178 0.44 -10.05 14.28
C ASP A 178 1.95 -10.23 14.51
N TYR A 179 2.81 -9.36 13.96
CA TYR A 179 4.26 -9.54 13.99
C TYR A 179 4.83 -9.58 15.42
N ASN A 180 4.30 -8.76 16.33
CA ASN A 180 4.77 -8.76 17.72
C ASN A 180 4.44 -10.06 18.44
N ASP A 181 3.29 -10.66 18.14
CA ASP A 181 2.88 -11.95 18.72
C ASP A 181 3.67 -13.10 18.09
N PHE A 182 3.90 -13.04 16.77
CA PHE A 182 4.80 -13.95 16.07
C PHE A 182 6.22 -13.94 16.68
N LYS A 183 6.80 -12.77 16.96
CA LYS A 183 8.13 -12.68 17.59
C LYS A 183 8.17 -13.37 18.95
N LYS A 184 7.12 -13.19 19.76
CA LYS A 184 6.99 -13.76 21.10
C LYS A 184 6.59 -15.24 21.11
N SER A 185 6.15 -15.79 19.98
CA SER A 185 5.71 -17.18 19.93
C SER A 185 6.88 -18.13 20.19
N ASP A 186 6.57 -19.24 20.86
CA ASP A 186 7.48 -20.38 20.93
C ASP A 186 7.73 -20.96 19.52
N LEU A 187 8.75 -21.82 19.42
CA LEU A 187 8.97 -22.66 18.24
C LEU A 187 7.80 -23.62 18.07
N ASN A 188 7.62 -24.16 16.86
CA ASN A 188 6.64 -25.22 16.66
C ASN A 188 7.03 -26.47 17.48
N LYS A 189 6.06 -27.36 17.72
CA LYS A 189 6.25 -28.57 18.55
C LYS A 189 7.38 -29.49 18.05
N ASP A 190 7.68 -29.46 16.76
CA ASP A 190 8.77 -30.21 16.14
C ASP A 190 10.13 -29.51 16.23
N GLY A 191 10.20 -28.37 16.93
CA GLY A 191 11.40 -27.53 17.07
C GLY A 191 11.68 -26.64 15.86
N SER A 192 10.86 -26.70 14.80
CA SER A 192 11.01 -25.88 13.61
C SER A 192 10.23 -24.56 13.72
N GLY A 193 10.58 -23.57 12.90
CA GLY A 193 9.72 -22.41 12.64
C GLY A 193 9.20 -21.69 13.89
N LYS A 194 8.06 -21.01 13.72
CA LYS A 194 7.32 -20.25 14.73
C LYS A 194 5.84 -20.30 14.33
N LEU A 195 4.95 -20.12 15.30
CA LEU A 195 3.51 -20.14 15.05
C LEU A 195 3.11 -18.96 14.15
N LEU A 196 2.63 -19.26 12.96
CA LEU A 196 2.11 -18.26 12.02
C LEU A 196 0.75 -17.71 12.49
N PRO A 197 0.39 -16.47 12.09
CA PRO A 197 -0.91 -15.91 12.41
C PRO A 197 -2.08 -16.75 11.86
N PRO A 198 -3.25 -16.70 12.50
CA PRO A 198 -4.47 -17.30 11.96
C PRO A 198 -4.72 -16.87 10.51
N GLY A 199 -5.13 -17.81 9.67
CA GLY A 199 -5.37 -17.57 8.24
C GLY A 199 -4.11 -17.57 7.35
N ALA A 200 -2.91 -17.76 7.91
CA ALA A 200 -1.68 -17.85 7.12
C ALA A 200 -1.76 -18.89 6.00
N TYR A 201 -2.29 -20.07 6.28
CA TYR A 201 -2.47 -21.11 5.26
C TYR A 201 -3.39 -20.64 4.10
N SER A 202 -4.48 -19.92 4.40
CA SER A 202 -5.37 -19.38 3.37
C SER A 202 -4.72 -18.26 2.54
N TYR A 203 -3.78 -17.49 3.10
CA TYR A 203 -2.94 -16.60 2.29
C TYR A 203 -1.98 -17.39 1.40
N PHE A 204 -1.38 -18.47 1.93
CA PHE A 204 -0.48 -19.34 1.17
C PHE A 204 -1.18 -19.97 -0.03
N THR A 205 -2.42 -20.45 0.13
CA THR A 205 -3.21 -21.10 -0.94
C THR A 205 -4.00 -20.13 -1.82
N GLY A 206 -3.95 -18.82 -1.54
CA GLY A 206 -4.67 -17.81 -2.31
C GLY A 206 -6.20 -17.78 -2.08
N GLU A 207 -6.66 -18.35 -0.96
CA GLU A 207 -8.05 -18.24 -0.46
C GLU A 207 -8.29 -16.91 0.28
N LEU A 208 -7.24 -16.27 0.76
CA LEU A 208 -7.32 -14.90 1.28
C LEU A 208 -6.54 -13.92 0.40
N PRO A 209 -7.08 -12.70 0.21
CA PRO A 209 -8.37 -12.22 0.69
C PRO A 209 -9.58 -12.86 -0.04
N ILE A 210 -10.75 -12.85 0.61
CA ILE A 210 -12.00 -13.45 0.07
C ILE A 210 -12.41 -12.77 -1.24
N TYR A 211 -12.30 -11.44 -1.30
CA TYR A 211 -12.61 -10.70 -2.52
C TYR A 211 -11.61 -11.05 -3.63
N CYS A 212 -12.11 -11.67 -4.69
CA CYS A 212 -11.32 -12.14 -5.84
C CYS A 212 -10.22 -13.14 -5.47
N GLN A 213 -10.58 -14.22 -4.75
CA GLN A 213 -9.67 -15.34 -4.47
C GLN A 213 -8.96 -15.82 -5.73
N THR A 214 -7.64 -16.02 -5.63
CA THR A 214 -6.84 -16.53 -6.75
C THR A 214 -6.82 -18.06 -6.77
N LYS A 215 -6.88 -18.69 -5.59
CA LYS A 215 -6.62 -20.12 -5.36
C LYS A 215 -5.27 -20.58 -5.93
N LYS A 216 -4.32 -19.65 -6.12
CA LYS A 216 -2.97 -19.91 -6.60
C LYS A 216 -2.04 -19.99 -5.40
N MET A 217 -1.24 -21.05 -5.31
CA MET A 217 -0.29 -21.23 -4.23
C MET A 217 0.91 -20.29 -4.35
N CYS A 218 1.26 -19.62 -3.25
CA CYS A 218 2.46 -18.77 -3.15
C CYS A 218 3.71 -19.55 -3.55
N ALA A 219 4.60 -18.93 -4.33
CA ALA A 219 5.86 -19.49 -4.84
C ALA A 219 5.77 -20.71 -5.78
N ASN A 220 4.61 -21.37 -5.90
CA ASN A 220 4.37 -22.44 -6.86
C ASN A 220 3.66 -21.91 -8.11
N GLU A 221 2.62 -21.10 -7.92
CA GLU A 221 1.79 -20.53 -8.99
C GLU A 221 1.84 -19.00 -9.04
N VAL A 222 2.30 -18.38 -7.95
CA VAL A 222 2.56 -16.95 -7.85
C VAL A 222 4.06 -16.73 -7.68
N ASP A 223 4.65 -15.92 -8.55
CA ASP A 223 6.06 -15.53 -8.51
C ASP A 223 6.27 -14.19 -7.80
N HIS A 224 5.31 -13.26 -7.95
CA HIS A 224 5.39 -11.91 -7.39
C HIS A 224 4.13 -11.51 -6.63
N LEU A 225 4.32 -10.92 -5.45
CA LEU A 225 3.26 -10.37 -4.63
C LEU A 225 3.43 -8.84 -4.57
N TYR A 226 2.38 -8.11 -4.91
CA TYR A 226 2.32 -6.66 -4.80
C TYR A 226 1.46 -6.25 -3.61
N SER A 227 1.95 -5.27 -2.85
CA SER A 227 1.26 -4.75 -1.68
C SER A 227 1.62 -3.29 -1.41
N MET A 228 1.08 -2.74 -0.34
CA MET A 228 1.20 -1.36 0.10
C MET A 228 1.56 -1.37 1.59
N LEU A 229 2.43 -0.45 2.00
CA LEU A 229 2.91 -0.37 3.38
C LEU A 229 2.82 1.05 3.91
N HIS A 230 2.15 1.21 5.05
CA HIS A 230 1.94 2.50 5.70
C HIS A 230 3.05 2.81 6.70
N ILE A 231 4.02 3.65 6.38
CA ILE A 231 5.12 4.01 7.27
C ILE A 231 4.63 5.04 8.31
N ARG A 232 4.65 4.63 9.59
CA ARG A 232 4.33 5.46 10.79
C ARG A 232 3.03 6.29 10.71
N GLY A 233 2.04 5.87 9.92
CA GLY A 233 0.77 6.59 9.81
C GLY A 233 0.81 7.87 8.97
N GLY A 234 1.91 8.14 8.25
CA GLY A 234 2.10 9.40 7.51
C GLY A 234 2.82 9.27 6.17
N HIS A 235 3.09 8.07 5.68
CA HIS A 235 3.70 7.87 4.35
C HIS A 235 3.36 6.49 3.79
N TRP A 236 2.96 6.41 2.52
CA TRP A 236 2.68 5.14 1.86
C TRP A 236 3.80 4.79 0.90
N VAL A 237 4.26 3.54 0.95
CA VAL A 237 5.18 2.97 -0.03
C VAL A 237 4.54 1.77 -0.71
N ALA A 238 4.86 1.56 -1.99
CA ALA A 238 4.45 0.36 -2.71
C ALA A 238 5.51 -0.73 -2.55
N ILE A 239 5.08 -1.98 -2.43
CA ILE A 239 5.97 -3.12 -2.22
C ILE A 239 5.76 -4.14 -3.33
N SER A 240 6.87 -4.64 -3.85
CA SER A 240 6.91 -5.84 -4.70
C SER A 240 7.78 -6.90 -4.02
N ILE A 241 7.25 -8.10 -3.87
CA ILE A 241 7.94 -9.23 -3.26
C ILE A 241 8.10 -10.30 -4.33
N SER A 242 9.34 -10.65 -4.65
CA SER A 242 9.63 -11.77 -5.53
C SER A 242 9.89 -13.02 -4.69
N PHE A 243 9.06 -14.04 -4.85
CA PHE A 243 9.29 -15.35 -4.23
C PHE A 243 10.46 -16.08 -4.86
N VAL A 244 10.72 -15.82 -6.15
CA VAL A 244 11.81 -16.43 -6.92
C VAL A 244 13.16 -15.89 -6.43
N THR A 245 13.32 -14.56 -6.36
CA THR A 245 14.60 -13.96 -5.93
C THR A 245 14.68 -13.76 -4.42
N ARG A 246 13.61 -14.06 -3.67
CA ARG A 246 13.50 -13.84 -2.22
C ARG A 246 13.88 -12.41 -1.82
N HIS A 247 13.35 -11.46 -2.57
CA HIS A 247 13.68 -10.04 -2.44
C HIS A 247 12.42 -9.18 -2.39
N ILE A 248 12.44 -8.18 -1.51
CA ILE A 248 11.39 -7.18 -1.35
C ILE A 248 11.91 -5.85 -1.91
N THR A 249 11.26 -5.34 -2.95
CA THR A 249 11.52 -4.00 -3.50
C THR A 249 10.52 -3.01 -2.91
N ILE A 250 11.01 -1.97 -2.24
CA ILE A 250 10.20 -0.89 -1.70
C ILE A 250 10.28 0.31 -2.64
N TRP A 251 9.17 0.64 -3.28
CA TRP A 251 9.02 1.83 -4.13
C TRP A 251 8.55 3.01 -3.31
N ASP A 252 9.43 4.00 -3.18
CA ASP A 252 9.17 5.18 -2.38
C ASP A 252 9.29 6.44 -3.25
N SER A 253 8.19 7.20 -3.31
CA SER A 253 8.09 8.44 -4.09
C SER A 253 8.80 9.63 -3.45
N HIS A 254 9.26 9.49 -2.20
CA HIS A 254 9.84 10.55 -1.38
C HIS A 254 11.13 10.08 -0.69
N VAL A 255 11.96 9.25 -1.35
CA VAL A 255 13.27 8.84 -0.81
C VAL A 255 14.13 10.07 -0.49
N GLY A 256 14.84 10.02 0.63
CA GLY A 256 15.72 11.11 1.07
C GLY A 256 14.98 12.32 1.64
N THR A 257 13.66 12.23 1.85
CA THR A 257 12.87 13.28 2.51
C THR A 257 12.63 12.97 4.00
N LYS A 258 12.01 13.92 4.71
CA LYS A 258 11.64 13.79 6.12
C LYS A 258 10.53 12.77 6.41
N TYR A 259 9.88 12.20 5.39
CA TYR A 259 8.70 11.35 5.58
C TYR A 259 9.03 9.93 6.09
N ALA A 260 10.18 9.37 5.68
CA ALA A 260 10.66 8.09 6.18
C ALA A 260 12.18 7.99 6.07
N SER A 261 12.86 7.73 7.19
CA SER A 261 14.28 7.35 7.20
C SER A 261 14.46 5.89 6.77
N ASP A 262 15.67 5.51 6.35
CA ASP A 262 15.95 4.11 5.98
C ASP A 262 15.68 3.15 7.15
N ALA A 263 16.08 3.52 8.36
CA ALA A 263 15.79 2.73 9.57
C ALA A 263 14.28 2.52 9.79
N GLN A 264 13.43 3.50 9.48
CA GLN A 264 11.98 3.36 9.59
C GLN A 264 11.40 2.47 8.49
N ILE A 265 11.99 2.47 7.30
CA ILE A 265 11.62 1.55 6.23
C ILE A 265 12.02 0.12 6.60
N ASP A 266 13.24 -0.06 7.12
CA ASP A 266 13.78 -1.35 7.57
C ASP A 266 12.90 -1.96 8.66
N GLU A 267 12.54 -1.18 9.69
CA GLU A 267 11.62 -1.60 10.75
C GLU A 267 10.24 -1.96 10.18
N ALA A 268 9.71 -1.13 9.27
CA ALA A 268 8.37 -1.32 8.75
C ALA A 268 8.27 -2.54 7.81
N VAL A 269 9.33 -2.91 7.08
CA VAL A 269 9.34 -4.07 6.17
C VAL A 269 9.73 -5.38 6.84
N GLU A 270 10.31 -5.32 8.04
CA GLU A 270 10.84 -6.48 8.77
C GLU A 270 9.83 -7.63 8.89
N HIS A 271 8.58 -7.33 9.24
CA HIS A 271 7.53 -8.35 9.35
C HIS A 271 7.33 -9.16 8.06
N LEU A 272 7.42 -8.53 6.87
CA LEU A 272 7.34 -9.23 5.60
C LEU A 272 8.61 -10.05 5.34
N ALA A 273 9.78 -9.44 5.58
CA ALA A 273 11.07 -10.09 5.36
C ALA A 273 11.25 -11.36 6.21
N VAL A 274 10.68 -11.36 7.42
CA VAL A 274 10.74 -12.46 8.38
C VAL A 274 9.60 -13.46 8.16
N MET A 275 8.35 -13.02 8.08
CA MET A 275 7.21 -13.95 8.14
C MET A 275 6.95 -14.68 6.82
N ILE A 276 7.33 -14.13 5.67
CA ILE A 276 7.14 -14.78 4.37
C ILE A 276 7.95 -16.08 4.24
N PRO A 277 9.25 -16.13 4.58
CA PRO A 277 9.98 -17.39 4.66
C PRO A 277 9.28 -18.45 5.52
N TYR A 278 8.73 -18.05 6.67
CA TYR A 278 8.02 -18.95 7.57
C TYR A 278 6.72 -19.46 6.96
N LEU A 279 5.98 -18.59 6.27
CA LEU A 279 4.79 -18.97 5.50
C LEU A 279 5.12 -20.07 4.50
N LEU A 280 6.09 -19.80 3.63
CA LEU A 280 6.46 -20.72 2.55
C LEU A 280 6.93 -22.06 3.13
N GLN A 281 7.76 -22.04 4.17
CA GLN A 281 8.32 -23.26 4.73
C GLN A 281 7.33 -24.08 5.56
N THR A 282 6.45 -23.42 6.30
CA THR A 282 5.49 -24.10 7.18
C THR A 282 4.32 -24.66 6.38
N CYS A 283 3.85 -23.93 5.36
CA CYS A 283 2.65 -24.27 4.61
C CYS A 283 2.90 -25.10 3.34
N ALA A 284 4.14 -25.14 2.83
CA ALA A 284 4.44 -25.97 1.66
C ALA A 284 4.20 -27.47 1.93
N PRO A 285 3.81 -28.26 0.91
CA PRO A 285 3.85 -29.71 0.98
C PRO A 285 5.22 -30.22 1.43
N ASN A 286 5.27 -31.34 2.16
CA ASN A 286 6.51 -31.83 2.77
C ASN A 286 7.63 -32.07 1.74
N GLU A 287 7.25 -32.53 0.55
CA GLU A 287 8.12 -32.75 -0.61
C GLU A 287 8.68 -31.46 -1.23
N ASP A 288 8.09 -30.30 -0.95
CA ASP A 288 8.49 -28.99 -1.47
C ASP A 288 9.24 -28.14 -0.43
N LYS A 289 9.16 -28.46 0.86
CA LYS A 289 9.81 -27.71 1.95
C LYS A 289 11.33 -27.53 1.79
N TRP A 290 12.01 -28.44 1.09
CA TRP A 290 13.45 -28.27 0.85
C TRP A 290 13.78 -27.03 -0.01
N ARG A 291 12.79 -26.49 -0.76
CA ARG A 291 12.93 -25.30 -1.61
C ARG A 291 12.89 -23.99 -0.81
N PHE A 292 12.37 -24.02 0.42
CA PHE A 292 12.01 -22.81 1.16
C PHE A 292 12.74 -22.70 2.51
N PRO A 293 13.98 -22.20 2.55
CA PRO A 293 14.64 -21.98 3.83
C PRO A 293 13.92 -20.89 4.66
N TYR A 294 14.07 -20.93 5.98
CA TYR A 294 13.61 -19.87 6.89
C TYR A 294 14.44 -18.57 6.80
N THR A 295 15.48 -18.54 5.97
CA THR A 295 16.33 -17.36 5.78
C THR A 295 15.51 -16.14 5.35
N LEU A 296 15.76 -15.00 5.99
CA LEU A 296 15.05 -13.75 5.73
C LEU A 296 15.09 -13.39 4.24
N PHE A 297 13.99 -12.82 3.75
CA PHE A 297 14.04 -12.16 2.45
C PHE A 297 14.92 -10.92 2.57
N THR A 298 15.67 -10.65 1.51
CA THR A 298 16.42 -9.40 1.40
C THR A 298 15.49 -8.28 0.97
N HIS A 299 15.86 -7.02 1.21
CA HIS A 299 15.06 -5.89 0.76
C HIS A 299 15.92 -4.72 0.28
N SER A 300 15.35 -3.89 -0.60
CA SER A 300 15.97 -2.66 -1.07
C SER A 300 14.93 -1.56 -1.26
N ARG A 301 15.32 -0.32 -0.94
CA ARG A 301 14.50 0.87 -1.15
C ARG A 301 14.92 1.52 -2.47
N CYS A 302 13.96 1.68 -3.38
CA CYS A 302 14.14 2.35 -4.64
C CYS A 302 13.44 3.71 -4.60
N HIS A 303 14.14 4.76 -5.02
CA HIS A 303 13.46 6.00 -5.35
C HIS A 303 12.64 5.77 -6.61
N ALA A 304 11.33 5.91 -6.49
CA ALA A 304 10.44 5.72 -7.62
C ALA A 304 10.90 6.64 -8.78
N LEU A 305 11.22 7.90 -8.51
CA LEU A 305 11.56 8.86 -9.57
C LEU A 305 12.93 8.65 -10.24
N ASP A 306 13.77 7.74 -9.74
CA ASP A 306 15.03 7.37 -10.42
C ASP A 306 14.79 6.39 -11.59
N LEU A 307 13.55 5.93 -11.75
CA LEU A 307 13.07 5.26 -12.94
C LEU A 307 12.40 6.27 -13.89
N PRO A 308 12.39 6.01 -15.21
CA PRO A 308 11.62 6.81 -16.15
C PRO A 308 10.13 6.66 -15.84
N PHE A 309 9.60 7.52 -14.97
CA PHE A 309 8.17 7.66 -14.78
C PHE A 309 7.58 8.33 -16.03
N PRO A 310 6.39 7.92 -16.48
CA PRO A 310 5.70 8.65 -17.53
C PRO A 310 5.53 10.11 -17.09
N LEU A 311 5.75 11.07 -18.00
CA LEU A 311 5.50 12.50 -17.75
C LEU A 311 4.07 12.77 -17.23
N GLN A 312 3.17 11.80 -17.41
CA GLN A 312 1.81 11.81 -16.92
C GLN A 312 1.69 11.69 -15.39
N LEU A 313 2.64 11.07 -14.68
CA LEU A 313 2.64 11.01 -13.20
C LEU A 313 3.36 12.24 -12.61
N CYS A 314 2.63 13.33 -12.48
CA CYS A 314 3.12 14.55 -11.85
C CYS A 314 2.02 15.23 -11.03
N ASP A 315 2.41 16.21 -10.19
CA ASP A 315 1.48 16.98 -9.36
C ASP A 315 0.36 17.64 -10.17
N LYS A 316 0.63 18.04 -11.41
CA LYS A 316 -0.37 18.64 -12.30
C LYS A 316 -1.51 17.66 -12.63
N ASN A 317 -1.19 16.37 -12.75
CA ASN A 317 -2.11 15.33 -13.19
C ASN A 317 -2.67 14.47 -12.04
N ILE A 318 -2.16 14.63 -10.81
CA ILE A 318 -2.60 13.82 -9.66
C ILE A 318 -4.10 13.90 -9.40
N ARG A 319 -4.71 15.05 -9.73
CA ARG A 319 -6.15 15.25 -9.66
C ARG A 319 -6.89 14.30 -10.59
N LEU A 320 -6.46 14.21 -11.86
CA LEU A 320 -7.09 13.34 -12.86
C LEU A 320 -6.92 11.87 -12.49
N ILE A 321 -5.76 11.50 -11.94
CA ILE A 321 -5.51 10.13 -11.45
C ILE A 321 -6.47 9.79 -10.30
N ARG A 322 -6.66 10.72 -9.36
CA ARG A 322 -7.58 10.53 -8.23
C ARG A 322 -9.05 10.49 -8.65
N GLU A 323 -9.46 11.33 -9.60
CA GLU A 323 -10.82 11.32 -10.18
C GLU A 323 -11.08 9.99 -10.90
N LYS A 324 -10.13 9.51 -11.70
CA LYS A 324 -10.19 8.19 -12.34
C LYS A 324 -10.28 7.07 -11.30
N MET A 325 -9.38 7.07 -10.32
CA MET A 325 -9.37 6.09 -9.23
C MET A 325 -10.72 6.01 -8.50
N ALA A 326 -11.32 7.16 -8.18
CA ALA A 326 -12.63 7.23 -7.56
C ALA A 326 -13.74 6.66 -8.47
N ALA A 327 -13.76 7.07 -9.74
CA ALA A 327 -14.76 6.61 -10.69
C ALA A 327 -14.70 5.09 -10.92
N GLU A 328 -13.51 4.53 -11.06
CA GLU A 328 -13.30 3.09 -11.30
C GLU A 328 -13.62 2.25 -10.07
N ILE A 329 -13.26 2.72 -8.87
CA ILE A 329 -13.62 2.03 -7.63
C ILE A 329 -15.15 1.97 -7.47
N PHE A 330 -15.84 3.07 -7.76
CA PHE A 330 -17.30 3.10 -7.65
C PHE A 330 -17.97 2.17 -8.66
N ASP A 331 -17.51 2.22 -9.92
CA ASP A 331 -18.12 1.52 -11.04
C ASP A 331 -17.82 0.02 -11.04
N GLU A 332 -16.54 -0.37 -10.85
CA GLU A 332 -16.11 -1.75 -11.08
C GLU A 332 -16.25 -2.64 -9.84
N ILE A 333 -15.94 -2.11 -8.65
CA ILE A 333 -16.04 -2.89 -7.40
C ILE A 333 -17.28 -2.54 -6.56
N GLY A 334 -18.08 -1.55 -6.99
CA GLY A 334 -19.33 -1.19 -6.32
C GLY A 334 -19.15 -0.60 -4.91
N ALA A 335 -17.95 -0.13 -4.57
CA ALA A 335 -17.66 0.37 -3.22
C ALA A 335 -18.46 1.65 -2.94
N LYS A 336 -19.37 1.60 -1.98
CA LYS A 336 -20.14 2.78 -1.54
C LYS A 336 -19.51 3.40 -0.31
N GLY A 337 -18.19 3.58 -0.27
CA GLY A 337 -17.44 4.05 0.91
C GLY A 337 -16.70 2.93 1.64
N HIS A 338 -16.32 3.19 2.90
CA HIS A 338 -15.47 2.28 3.67
C HIS A 338 -16.15 0.99 4.16
N ASP A 339 -17.48 0.97 4.26
CA ASP A 339 -18.22 -0.09 4.95
C ASP A 339 -18.35 -1.39 4.12
N ASN A 340 -18.06 -1.35 2.82
CA ASN A 340 -18.29 -2.46 1.87
C ASN A 340 -17.01 -3.08 1.30
N LEU A 341 -15.85 -2.85 1.91
CA LEU A 341 -14.57 -3.35 1.36
C LEU A 341 -14.26 -4.81 1.77
N LEU A 342 -14.98 -5.34 2.76
CA LEU A 342 -14.78 -6.68 3.34
C LEU A 342 -15.94 -7.66 3.07
N SER A 343 -17.03 -7.19 2.46
CA SER A 343 -18.32 -7.90 2.43
C SER A 343 -18.69 -8.54 1.07
N ASN A 344 -17.75 -8.69 0.13
CA ASN A 344 -17.97 -9.42 -1.12
C ASN A 344 -16.90 -10.46 -1.39
#